data_AF-A0A2H5B112-F1
#
_entry.id   AF-A0A2H5B112-F1
#
_cell.length_a   1.000
_cell.length_b   1.000
_cell.length_c   1.000
_cell.angle_alpha   90.00
_cell.angle_beta   90.00
_cell.angle_gamma   90.00
#
_symmetry.space_group_name_H-M   'P 1'
#
loop_
_entity.id
_entity.type
_entity.pdbx_description
1 polymer ?
#
loop_
_entity_poly.entity_id
_entity_poly.type
_entity_poly.pdbx_seq_one_letter_code
_entity_poly.pdbx_strand_id
1 'polypeptide(L)'
;MPGPLPKPAEERQRRNARDLGAVVAPTGDVPAAPSELGAEAVAAWSDYWGDVVAGVVRPADTSLAVRWARNLDRYHRILELADAEPVTIGSTGQPKANPLYDLAYKIEASVRADEAQLGIGPLARLRLGVKLAEAQTSLADLAADIDAEGVSADDDPRSLLGL
;
A
#
# COMPACT_ATOMS: atom_id res chain seq x y z
N MET A 1 -30.51 35.07 5.22
CA MET A 1 -30.24 34.32 6.47
C MET A 1 -28.91 33.60 6.28
N PRO A 2 -27.86 33.90 7.07
CA PRO A 2 -26.63 33.11 7.03
C PRO A 2 -26.90 31.72 7.62
N GLY A 3 -26.37 30.67 6.99
CA GLY A 3 -26.53 29.30 7.46
C GLY A 3 -25.81 29.04 8.80
N PRO A 4 -26.07 27.89 9.45
CA PRO A 4 -25.44 27.55 10.72
C PRO A 4 -23.91 27.51 10.60
N LEU A 5 -23.23 27.99 11.66
CA LEU A 5 -21.77 27.94 11.74
C LEU A 5 -21.26 26.48 11.66
N PRO A 6 -20.16 26.22 10.95
CA PRO A 6 -19.56 24.89 10.90
C PRO A 6 -19.18 24.41 12.31
N LYS A 7 -19.44 23.14 12.62
CA LYS A 7 -19.05 22.56 13.91
C LYS A 7 -17.53 22.70 14.16
N PRO A 8 -17.13 22.97 15.41
CA PRO A 8 -15.73 23.04 15.82
C PRO A 8 -15.03 21.71 15.52
N ALA A 9 -13.73 21.79 15.22
CA ALA A 9 -12.96 20.66 14.69
C ALA A 9 -12.98 19.43 15.61
N GLU A 10 -13.04 19.64 16.92
CA GLU A 10 -13.05 18.62 17.97
C GLU A 10 -14.36 17.81 18.02
N GLU A 11 -15.48 18.41 17.62
CA GLU A 11 -16.81 17.76 17.60
C GLU A 11 -17.09 17.04 16.28
N ARG A 12 -16.15 17.10 15.33
CA ARG A 12 -16.30 16.42 14.05
C ARG A 12 -16.08 14.93 14.24
N GLN A 13 -17.17 14.19 14.37
CA GLN A 13 -17.14 12.73 14.23
C GLN A 13 -16.71 12.36 12.80
N ARG A 14 -15.43 12.00 12.63
CA ARG A 14 -14.93 11.42 11.38
C ARG A 14 -15.44 9.99 11.24
N ARG A 15 -16.66 9.84 10.74
CA ARG A 15 -17.35 8.55 10.54
C ARG A 15 -16.65 7.56 9.60
N ASN A 16 -15.62 8.00 8.86
CA ASN A 16 -15.06 7.26 7.73
C ASN A 16 -13.57 6.89 7.86
N ALA A 17 -12.92 7.16 9.00
CA ALA A 17 -11.53 6.73 9.18
C ALA A 17 -11.51 5.26 9.59
N ARG A 18 -11.15 4.36 8.67
CA ARG A 18 -10.74 3.00 9.04
C ARG A 18 -9.36 3.12 9.70
N ASP A 19 -9.26 2.72 10.96
CA ASP A 19 -8.00 2.65 11.69
C ASP A 19 -7.45 1.24 11.52
N LEU A 20 -6.37 1.09 10.73
CA LEU A 20 -5.68 -0.19 10.59
C LEU A 20 -4.87 -0.55 11.85
N GLY A 21 -4.67 0.38 12.78
CA GLY A 21 -3.91 0.15 14.00
C GLY A 21 -2.40 0.03 13.74
N ALA A 22 -1.69 -0.63 14.67
CA ALA A 22 -0.27 -0.92 14.53
C ALA A 22 -0.06 -2.00 13.47
N VAL A 23 0.69 -1.67 12.41
CA VAL A 23 1.07 -2.63 11.37
C VAL A 23 2.55 -2.97 11.53
N VAL A 24 2.86 -4.27 11.58
CA VAL A 24 4.24 -4.78 11.64
C VAL A 24 4.67 -5.10 10.22
N ALA A 25 5.93 -4.82 9.90
CA ALA A 25 6.51 -5.21 8.62
C ALA A 25 6.39 -6.73 8.42
N PRO A 26 6.03 -7.19 7.20
CA PRO A 26 5.97 -8.60 6.92
C PRO A 26 7.37 -9.22 7.14
N THR A 27 7.44 -10.30 7.93
CA THR A 27 8.67 -11.05 8.21
C THR A 27 8.86 -12.25 7.27
N GLY A 28 8.03 -12.38 6.24
CA GLY A 28 8.06 -13.47 5.27
C GLY A 28 8.76 -13.10 3.96
N ASP A 29 8.98 -14.11 3.11
CA ASP A 29 9.53 -13.91 1.78
C ASP A 29 8.64 -13.00 0.93
N VAL A 30 9.27 -12.03 0.27
CA VAL A 30 8.61 -11.16 -0.71
C VAL A 30 8.03 -12.03 -1.82
N PRO A 31 6.72 -11.92 -2.13
CA PRO A 31 6.12 -12.66 -3.22
C PRO A 31 6.86 -12.42 -4.53
N ALA A 32 7.01 -13.46 -5.35
CA ALA A 32 7.60 -13.30 -6.68
C ALA A 32 6.79 -12.30 -7.52
N ALA A 33 7.48 -11.38 -8.18
CA ALA A 33 6.85 -10.42 -9.08
C ALA A 33 6.14 -11.16 -10.24
N PRO A 34 5.01 -10.62 -10.75
CA PRO A 34 4.39 -11.13 -11.97
C PRO A 34 5.40 -11.26 -13.12
N SER A 35 5.24 -12.29 -13.95
CA SER A 35 6.08 -12.48 -15.14
C SER A 35 5.94 -11.29 -16.11
N GLU A 36 6.99 -11.05 -16.88
CA GLU A 36 7.04 -10.06 -17.99
C GLU A 36 6.95 -8.59 -17.58
N LEU A 37 7.09 -8.26 -16.28
CA LEU A 37 7.21 -6.88 -15.83
C LEU A 37 8.58 -6.28 -16.18
N GLY A 38 8.59 -5.00 -16.52
CA GLY A 38 9.79 -4.20 -16.70
C GLY A 38 10.45 -3.87 -15.37
N ALA A 39 11.70 -3.40 -15.44
CA ALA A 39 12.54 -3.19 -14.26
C ALA A 39 11.91 -2.23 -13.22
N GLU A 40 11.27 -1.16 -13.68
CA GLU A 40 10.62 -0.17 -12.81
C GLU A 40 9.46 -0.77 -12.00
N ALA A 41 8.62 -1.59 -12.64
CA ALA A 41 7.50 -2.25 -11.97
C ALA A 41 7.97 -3.38 -11.05
N VAL A 42 9.06 -4.08 -11.37
CA VAL A 42 9.68 -5.07 -10.49
C VAL A 42 10.25 -4.41 -9.24
N ALA A 43 10.94 -3.28 -9.40
CA ALA A 43 11.46 -2.50 -8.27
C ALA A 43 10.31 -2.02 -7.36
N ALA A 44 9.27 -1.41 -7.94
CA ALA A 44 8.10 -0.97 -7.20
C ALA A 44 7.39 -2.13 -6.45
N TRP A 45 7.28 -3.30 -7.09
CA TRP A 45 6.74 -4.50 -6.44
C TRP A 45 7.57 -4.92 -5.22
N SER A 46 8.89 -4.97 -5.36
CA SER A 46 9.79 -5.32 -4.26
C SER A 46 9.71 -4.30 -3.12
N ASP A 47 9.69 -3.01 -3.44
CA ASP A 47 9.60 -1.92 -2.46
C ASP A 47 8.27 -1.98 -1.70
N TYR A 48 7.17 -2.28 -2.40
CA TYR A 48 5.86 -2.42 -1.78
C TYR A 48 5.83 -3.55 -0.75
N TRP A 49 6.29 -4.75 -1.12
CA TRP A 49 6.30 -5.91 -0.23
C TRP A 49 7.33 -5.81 0.90
N GLY A 50 8.36 -4.96 0.74
CA GLY A 50 9.28 -4.59 1.81
C GLY A 50 8.73 -3.54 2.78
N ASP A 51 7.62 -2.87 2.46
CA ASP A 51 7.03 -1.85 3.31
C ASP A 51 6.11 -2.45 4.39
N VAL A 52 6.03 -1.76 5.54
CA VAL A 52 5.13 -2.09 6.65
C VAL A 52 3.68 -2.27 6.20
N VAL A 53 3.20 -1.46 5.26
CA VAL A 53 1.80 -1.52 4.82
C VAL A 53 1.46 -2.82 4.10
N ALA A 54 2.43 -3.52 3.51
CA ALA A 54 2.18 -4.83 2.90
C ALA A 54 1.80 -5.91 3.94
N GLY A 55 2.12 -5.71 5.23
CA GLY A 55 1.76 -6.62 6.32
C GLY A 55 0.24 -6.80 6.52
N VAL A 56 -0.60 -5.88 6.04
CA VAL A 56 -2.06 -6.03 6.12
C VAL A 56 -2.68 -6.78 4.94
N VAL A 57 -1.93 -7.01 3.87
CA VAL A 57 -2.43 -7.66 2.65
C VAL A 57 -2.71 -9.13 2.92
N ARG A 58 -3.90 -9.61 2.52
CA ARG A 58 -4.27 -11.02 2.63
C ARG A 58 -4.11 -11.73 1.28
N PRO A 59 -4.04 -13.07 1.25
CA PRO A 59 -3.99 -13.82 -0.01
C PRO A 59 -5.17 -13.51 -0.96
N ALA A 60 -6.34 -13.15 -0.41
CA ALA A 60 -7.49 -12.72 -1.22
C ALA A 60 -7.25 -11.40 -1.97
N ASP A 61 -6.35 -10.54 -1.46
CA ASP A 61 -6.04 -9.22 -2.02
C ASP A 61 -4.93 -9.31 -3.08
N THR A 62 -4.29 -10.47 -3.28
CA THR A 62 -3.17 -10.64 -4.23
C THR A 62 -3.55 -10.18 -5.64
N SER A 63 -4.79 -10.40 -6.09
CA SER A 63 -5.23 -9.93 -7.41
C SER A 63 -5.17 -8.41 -7.58
N LEU A 64 -5.37 -7.65 -6.49
CA LEU A 64 -5.27 -6.18 -6.51
C LEU A 64 -3.81 -5.75 -6.70
N ALA A 65 -2.89 -6.32 -5.92
CA ALA A 65 -1.45 -6.02 -6.04
C ALA A 65 -0.92 -6.39 -7.43
N VAL A 66 -1.28 -7.57 -7.95
CA VAL A 66 -0.87 -8.00 -9.30
C VAL A 66 -1.42 -7.09 -10.39
N ARG A 67 -2.69 -6.64 -10.27
CA ARG A 67 -3.28 -5.67 -11.19
C ARG A 67 -2.51 -4.35 -11.18
N TRP A 68 -2.23 -3.83 -9.99
CA TRP A 68 -1.46 -2.59 -9.81
C TRP A 68 -0.11 -2.67 -10.52
N ALA A 69 0.69 -3.70 -10.23
CA ALA A 69 2.03 -3.85 -10.81
C ALA A 69 2.00 -3.97 -12.35
N ARG A 70 1.05 -4.71 -12.91
CA ARG A 70 0.87 -4.83 -14.36
C ARG A 70 0.44 -3.51 -15.02
N ASN A 71 -0.44 -2.76 -14.37
CA ASN A 71 -0.88 -1.47 -14.88
C ASN A 71 0.23 -0.41 -14.77
N LEU A 72 1.05 -0.46 -13.71
CA LEU A 72 2.22 0.39 -13.56
C LEU A 72 3.23 0.13 -14.69
N ASP A 73 3.59 -1.12 -14.95
CA ASP A 73 4.46 -1.48 -16.10
C ASP A 73 3.91 -0.97 -17.44
N ARG A 74 2.62 -1.20 -17.70
CA ARG A 74 1.98 -0.72 -18.93
C ARG A 74 2.00 0.79 -19.04
N TYR A 75 1.76 1.50 -17.93
CA TYR A 75 1.83 2.96 -17.90
C TYR A 75 3.22 3.45 -18.31
N HIS A 76 4.28 2.91 -17.71
CA HIS A 76 5.65 3.28 -18.05
C HIS A 76 5.97 3.03 -19.53
N ARG A 77 5.65 1.84 -20.05
CA ARG A 77 5.90 1.51 -21.47
C ARG A 77 5.14 2.41 -22.44
N ILE A 78 3.85 2.69 -22.15
CA ILE A 78 3.03 3.53 -23.02
C ILE A 78 3.52 4.98 -22.98
N LEU A 79 3.93 5.46 -21.80
CA LEU A 79 4.47 6.80 -21.66
C LEU A 79 5.80 6.95 -22.41
N GLU A 80 6.70 5.97 -22.31
CA GLU A 80 7.96 5.94 -23.06
C GLU A 80 7.71 5.96 -24.58
N LEU A 81 6.74 5.17 -25.06
CA LEU A 81 6.34 5.17 -26.48
C LEU A 81 5.71 6.52 -26.90
N ALA A 82 4.91 7.14 -26.05
CA ALA A 82 4.32 8.45 -26.31
C ALA A 82 5.40 9.54 -26.35
N ASP A 83 6.37 9.49 -25.45
CA ASP A 83 7.47 10.45 -25.36
C ASP A 83 8.49 10.31 -26.49
N ALA A 84 8.62 9.12 -27.08
CA ALA A 84 9.42 8.91 -28.28
C ALA A 84 8.83 9.64 -29.52
N GLU A 85 7.50 9.79 -29.59
CA GLU A 85 6.82 10.55 -30.64
C GLU A 85 5.70 11.43 -30.04
N PRO A 86 6.02 12.57 -29.39
CA PRO A 86 5.04 13.33 -28.61
C PRO A 86 3.92 13.98 -29.44
N VAL A 87 4.19 14.26 -30.72
CA VAL A 87 3.27 14.94 -31.63
C VAL A 87 3.10 14.09 -32.89
N THR A 88 1.85 13.81 -33.22
CA THR A 88 1.45 13.04 -34.41
C THR A 88 0.60 13.91 -35.34
N ILE A 89 0.61 13.61 -36.64
CA ILE A 89 -0.25 14.29 -37.60
C ILE A 89 -1.67 13.72 -37.50
N GLY A 90 -2.63 14.56 -37.13
CA GLY A 90 -4.04 14.17 -37.10
C GLY A 90 -4.63 13.95 -38.50
N SER A 91 -5.83 13.37 -38.56
CA SER A 91 -6.55 13.09 -39.82
C SER A 91 -6.81 14.31 -40.70
N THR A 92 -6.78 15.53 -40.14
CA THR A 92 -6.93 16.80 -40.85
C THR A 92 -5.59 17.47 -41.21
N GLY A 93 -4.46 16.75 -41.07
CA GLY A 93 -3.12 17.25 -41.35
C GLY A 93 -2.53 18.17 -40.27
N GLN A 94 -3.26 18.42 -39.18
CA GLN A 94 -2.81 19.30 -38.11
C GLN A 94 -2.02 18.51 -37.05
N PRO A 95 -0.94 19.07 -36.48
CA PRO A 95 -0.21 18.44 -35.40
C PRO A 95 -1.11 18.32 -34.15
N LYS A 96 -1.12 17.15 -33.53
CA LYS A 96 -1.85 16.84 -32.29
C LYS A 96 -0.96 16.05 -31.34
N ALA A 97 -1.25 16.13 -30.04
CA ALA A 97 -0.60 15.27 -29.06
C ALA A 97 -0.80 13.80 -29.41
N ASN A 98 0.20 12.97 -29.12
CA ASN A 98 0.12 11.53 -29.34
C ASN A 98 -1.07 10.93 -28.57
N PRO A 99 -1.98 10.19 -29.24
CA PRO A 99 -3.11 9.52 -28.58
C PRO A 99 -2.72 8.56 -27.45
N LEU A 100 -1.47 8.09 -27.42
CA LEU A 100 -0.95 7.25 -26.35
C LEU A 100 -0.94 7.96 -24.99
N TYR A 101 -0.82 9.29 -24.94
CA TYR A 101 -0.95 10.04 -23.69
C TYR A 101 -2.33 9.86 -23.05
N ASP A 102 -3.40 9.88 -23.85
CA ASP A 102 -4.76 9.67 -23.34
C ASP A 102 -4.95 8.25 -22.76
N LEU A 103 -4.28 7.25 -23.36
CA LEU A 103 -4.27 5.90 -22.82
C LEU A 103 -3.45 5.82 -21.54
N ALA A 104 -2.28 6.45 -21.48
CA ALA A 104 -1.44 6.52 -20.30
C ALA A 104 -2.21 7.13 -19.11
N TYR A 105 -2.90 8.27 -19.31
CA TYR A 105 -3.71 8.90 -18.26
C TYR A 105 -4.83 8.02 -17.71
N LYS A 106 -5.45 7.19 -18.55
CA LYS A 106 -6.48 6.25 -18.10
C LYS A 106 -5.91 5.13 -17.24
N ILE A 107 -4.73 4.62 -17.62
CA ILE A 107 -4.03 3.59 -16.85
C ILE A 107 -3.53 4.17 -15.53
N GLU A 108 -2.94 5.37 -15.57
CA GLU A 108 -2.48 6.10 -14.39
C GLU A 108 -3.61 6.32 -13.37
N ALA A 109 -4.82 6.64 -13.83
CA ALA A 109 -5.98 6.76 -12.95
C ALA A 109 -6.33 5.44 -12.25
N SER A 110 -6.21 4.29 -12.95
CA SER A 110 -6.37 2.96 -12.33
C SER A 110 -5.25 2.66 -11.35
N VAL A 111 -4.00 3.00 -11.68
CA VAL A 111 -2.84 2.83 -10.80
C VAL A 111 -3.03 3.61 -9.51
N ARG A 112 -3.38 4.91 -9.60
CA ARG A 112 -3.66 5.76 -8.43
C ARG A 112 -4.78 5.23 -7.55
N ALA A 113 -5.80 4.61 -8.15
CA ALA A 113 -6.90 3.99 -7.40
C ALA A 113 -6.46 2.72 -6.66
N ASP A 114 -5.56 1.93 -7.25
CA ASP A 114 -5.00 0.74 -6.63
C ASP A 114 -4.01 1.12 -5.51
N GLU A 115 -3.14 2.10 -5.76
CA GLU A 115 -2.20 2.65 -4.76
C GLU A 115 -2.92 3.17 -3.51
N ALA A 116 -4.03 3.90 -3.71
CA ALA A 116 -4.83 4.40 -2.60
C ALA A 116 -5.43 3.27 -1.74
N GLN A 117 -5.75 2.13 -2.34
CA GLN A 117 -6.28 0.96 -1.63
C GLN A 117 -5.18 0.14 -0.95
N LEU A 118 -4.04 0.00 -1.61
CA LEU A 118 -2.86 -0.72 -1.12
C LEU A 118 -2.09 0.07 -0.05
N GLY A 119 -2.42 1.35 0.16
CA GLY A 119 -1.76 2.22 1.13
C GLY A 119 -0.41 2.76 0.66
N ILE A 120 -0.21 2.84 -0.65
CA ILE A 120 0.99 3.38 -1.27
C ILE A 120 0.92 4.92 -1.23
N GLY A 121 1.97 5.54 -0.70
CA GLY A 121 2.08 6.99 -0.53
C GLY A 121 1.56 7.53 0.82
N PRO A 122 2.09 8.67 1.30
CA PRO A 122 1.82 9.16 2.66
C PRO A 122 0.34 9.42 2.95
N LEU A 123 -0.39 9.98 1.98
CA LEU A 123 -1.80 10.31 2.14
C LEU A 123 -2.68 9.05 2.22
N ALA A 124 -2.35 8.01 1.46
CA ALA A 124 -3.08 6.73 1.51
C ALA A 124 -2.87 6.06 2.87
N ARG A 125 -1.63 6.04 3.39
CA ARG A 125 -1.32 5.54 4.74
C ARG A 125 -2.09 6.26 5.83
N LEU A 126 -2.09 7.59 5.80
CA LEU A 126 -2.86 8.42 6.74
C LEU A 126 -4.37 8.13 6.67
N ARG A 127 -4.92 7.95 5.47
CA ARG A 127 -6.35 7.64 5.27
C ARG A 127 -6.75 6.27 5.79
N LEU A 128 -5.86 5.30 5.65
CA LEU A 128 -6.01 3.96 6.20
C LEU A 128 -5.72 3.92 7.71
N GLY A 129 -5.41 5.06 8.34
CA GLY A 129 -5.12 5.11 9.76
C GLY A 129 -3.95 4.22 10.14
N VAL A 130 -2.99 4.01 9.23
CA VAL A 130 -1.75 3.31 9.54
C VAL A 130 -1.02 4.16 10.57
N LYS A 131 -1.15 3.79 11.86
CA LYS A 131 -0.31 4.34 12.91
C LYS A 131 1.04 3.70 12.68
N LEU A 132 2.02 4.51 12.27
CA LEU A 132 3.41 4.07 12.15
C LEU A 132 3.81 3.55 13.53
N ALA A 133 3.78 2.23 13.67
CA ALA A 133 3.75 1.65 14.98
C ALA A 133 5.13 1.77 15.59
N GLU A 134 5.21 2.54 16.69
CA GLU A 134 6.20 2.39 17.77
C GLU A 134 6.14 0.97 18.41
N ALA A 135 5.49 -0.01 17.76
CA ALA A 135 5.28 -1.37 18.23
C ALA A 135 6.54 -2.24 18.18
N GLN A 136 7.60 -1.83 17.47
CA GLN A 136 8.88 -2.52 17.62
C GLN A 136 9.48 -2.28 19.01
N THR A 137 9.32 -1.07 19.58
CA THR A 137 9.75 -0.76 20.94
C THR A 137 8.90 -1.55 21.94
N SER A 138 7.57 -1.47 21.85
CA SER A 138 6.71 -2.17 22.82
C SER A 138 6.80 -3.70 22.78
N LEU A 139 7.03 -4.32 21.61
CA LEU A 139 7.18 -5.78 21.52
C LEU A 139 8.56 -6.25 21.97
N ALA A 140 9.62 -5.50 21.67
CA ALA A 140 10.94 -5.79 22.19
C ALA A 140 10.99 -5.60 23.70
N ASP A 141 10.33 -4.57 24.22
CA ASP A 141 10.20 -4.32 25.65
C ASP A 141 9.37 -5.42 26.33
N LEU A 142 8.25 -5.86 25.72
CA LEU A 142 7.44 -6.97 26.26
C LEU A 142 8.20 -8.31 26.24
N ALA A 143 8.99 -8.57 25.18
CA ALA A 143 9.82 -9.77 25.09
C ALA A 143 10.96 -9.74 26.13
N ALA A 144 11.57 -8.56 26.34
CA ALA A 144 12.59 -8.36 27.36
C ALA A 144 12.03 -8.50 28.77
N ASP A 145 10.80 -8.04 29.03
CA ASP A 145 10.12 -8.23 30.31
C ASP A 145 9.80 -9.71 30.58
N ILE A 146 9.36 -10.47 29.57
CA ILE A 146 9.12 -11.91 29.69
C ILE A 146 10.43 -12.68 29.95
N ASP A 147 11.52 -12.32 29.27
CA ASP A 147 12.84 -12.92 29.49
C ASP A 147 13.43 -12.52 30.85
N ALA A 148 13.15 -11.31 31.34
CA ALA A 148 13.59 -10.82 32.65
C ALA A 148 12.79 -11.41 33.82
N GLU A 149 11.50 -11.72 33.62
CA GLU A 149 10.64 -12.36 34.64
C GLU A 149 10.92 -13.85 34.83
N GLY A 150 11.76 -14.48 34.00
CA GLY A 150 12.32 -15.80 34.28
C GLY A 150 11.26 -16.83 34.68
N VAL A 151 10.17 -16.92 33.91
CA VAL A 151 9.13 -17.94 34.13
C VAL A 151 9.76 -19.31 33.95
N SER A 152 10.15 -19.91 35.07
CA SER A 152 10.59 -21.30 35.15
C SER A 152 9.50 -22.18 34.54
N ALA A 153 9.89 -23.15 33.70
CA ALA A 153 8.99 -24.16 33.14
C ALA A 153 8.27 -25.03 34.20
N ASP A 154 8.57 -24.81 35.48
CA ASP A 154 7.98 -25.48 36.64
C ASP A 154 6.65 -24.85 37.11
N ASP A 155 6.24 -23.70 36.54
CA ASP A 155 5.00 -22.99 36.91
C ASP A 155 3.96 -22.96 35.78
N ASP A 156 4.01 -23.93 34.85
CA ASP A 156 2.94 -24.15 33.87
C ASP A 156 1.77 -24.90 34.53
N PRO A 157 0.58 -24.29 34.74
CA PRO A 157 -0.58 -24.98 35.32
C PRO A 157 -1.07 -26.17 34.47
N ARG A 158 -0.60 -26.34 33.23
CA ARG A 158 -0.87 -27.51 32.39
C ARG A 158 0.00 -28.73 32.71
N SER A 159 1.16 -28.53 33.35
CA SER A 159 2.02 -29.63 33.84
C SER A 159 1.36 -30.43 34.97
N LEU A 160 0.37 -29.84 35.66
CA LEU A 160 -0.42 -30.49 36.72
C LEU A 160 -1.55 -31.39 36.20
N LEU A 161 -1.83 -31.38 34.89
CA LEU A 161 -2.82 -32.25 34.25
C LEU A 161 -2.12 -33.27 33.35
N GLY A 162 -1.31 -34.13 33.97
CA GLY A 162 -0.73 -35.29 33.30
C GLY A 162 -1.82 -36.20 32.71
N LEU A 163 -1.77 -36.38 31.38
CA LEU A 163 -2.29 -37.52 30.63
C LEU A 163 -1.36 -37.78 29.44
#